data_AF-A0AAJ5CFQ9-F1
#
_entry.id   AF-A0AAJ5CFQ9-F1
#
_cell.length_a   1.000
_cell.length_b   1.000
_cell.length_c   1.000
_cell.angle_alpha   90.00
_cell.angle_beta   90.00
_cell.angle_gamma   90.00
#
_symmetry.space_group_name_H-M   'P 1'
#
loop_
_entity.id
_entity.type
_entity.pdbx_description
1 polymer ?
#
loop_
_entity_poly.entity_id
_entity_poly.type
_entity_poly.pdbx_seq_one_letter_code
_entity_poly.pdbx_strand_id
1 'polypeptide(L)'
;MRTTDRSDGTLDTSAHHVLETRGIEPVPDAERHAKTRALLPTWIAANITVLLLTMGAALAVSYGLNFWQALAVGLAAPVVSYGLVGLVGIAGKRGGAPGLTLSRAVFGQRGNLLPGSLIWIARWGWETINAVTGSYALLTVLNVLFGIRSNTFLIVATLLAFVVATFAISGLGISAVRTCGTWATWLFGGFSVLVLGHLVADTDWGRVFGQPAGPTALMITGVGLIAAGGISWAPSAPDFTRYLPRTASSAAIVRNSVAGAGIVVLPLILMGAVMAVSTPELATAADPVSFVGAILPLWIAVPYLLIALVGMLLINAMSMYSAGFTAQTLGIKVSRHRAVAVNAVISLALGGVLMLVATSFMGSFIAFLSLLAVAFSAWVGVFGADMLRREEYDAGALLDTTRTSAYWYRGGFSPAAVAAWALGLGSGLLFSTSDWFTGPLASNNPVGEYGLGWVATVAVSFLLYAVLPKPAVAPVAQPAKGSATMAV
;
A
#
# COMPACT_ATOMS: atom_id res chain seq x y z
N MET A 1 -34.84 -56.61 -14.64
CA MET A 1 -34.31 -55.42 -15.35
C MET A 1 -34.28 -54.28 -14.34
N ARG A 2 -33.13 -54.10 -13.66
CA ARG A 2 -32.88 -53.02 -12.70
C ARG A 2 -32.04 -51.96 -13.42
N THR A 3 -32.55 -50.76 -13.56
CA THR A 3 -31.78 -49.59 -14.02
C THR A 3 -31.60 -48.67 -12.82
N THR A 4 -30.37 -48.61 -12.32
CA THR A 4 -29.86 -47.61 -11.39
C THR A 4 -29.68 -46.29 -12.15
N ASP A 5 -30.33 -45.22 -11.69
CA ASP A 5 -29.99 -43.87 -12.14
C ASP A 5 -29.27 -43.14 -11.00
N ARG A 6 -27.99 -42.83 -11.26
CA ARG A 6 -27.14 -41.98 -10.43
C ARG A 6 -27.37 -40.56 -10.93
N SER A 7 -28.07 -39.73 -10.17
CA SER A 7 -28.05 -38.30 -10.39
C SER A 7 -26.77 -37.72 -9.78
N ASP A 8 -25.80 -37.47 -10.67
CA ASP A 8 -24.57 -36.74 -10.36
C ASP A 8 -24.91 -35.34 -9.86
N GLY A 9 -24.31 -35.00 -8.70
CA GLY A 9 -24.35 -33.67 -8.13
C GLY A 9 -23.47 -32.71 -8.93
N THR A 10 -24.09 -31.84 -9.72
CA THR A 10 -23.45 -30.62 -10.22
C THR A 10 -23.76 -29.49 -9.25
N LEU A 11 -22.77 -29.19 -8.40
CA LEU A 11 -22.71 -27.97 -7.60
C LEU A 11 -22.76 -26.76 -8.56
N ASP A 12 -23.81 -25.97 -8.42
CA ASP A 12 -23.91 -24.64 -9.01
C ASP A 12 -22.87 -23.71 -8.35
N THR A 13 -21.68 -23.67 -8.95
CA THR A 13 -20.60 -22.72 -8.60
C THR A 13 -20.57 -21.51 -9.54
N SER A 14 -21.72 -21.10 -10.10
CA SER A 14 -21.75 -20.01 -11.07
C SER A 14 -22.95 -19.08 -10.91
N ALA A 15 -23.01 -18.33 -9.82
CA ALA A 15 -23.81 -17.10 -9.78
C ALA A 15 -23.18 -16.03 -8.88
N HIS A 16 -22.98 -14.84 -9.47
CA HIS A 16 -22.55 -13.55 -8.89
C HIS A 16 -21.05 -13.25 -8.73
N HIS A 17 -20.32 -13.08 -9.84
CA HIS A 17 -18.97 -12.47 -9.82
C HIS A 17 -18.70 -11.46 -10.96
N VAL A 18 -19.72 -10.77 -11.47
CA VAL A 18 -19.53 -9.90 -12.65
C VAL A 18 -19.19 -8.44 -12.29
N LEU A 19 -19.62 -7.89 -11.15
CA LEU A 19 -19.12 -6.63 -10.59
C LEU A 19 -19.38 -6.60 -9.09
N GLU A 20 -18.40 -6.18 -8.29
CA GLU A 20 -18.65 -5.89 -6.88
C GLU A 20 -19.45 -4.59 -6.77
N THR A 21 -20.70 -4.70 -6.34
CA THR A 21 -21.64 -3.56 -6.21
C THR A 21 -21.62 -2.93 -4.82
N ARG A 22 -21.05 -3.61 -3.82
CA ARG A 22 -21.00 -3.12 -2.44
C ARG A 22 -19.92 -2.06 -2.26
N GLY A 23 -20.34 -0.87 -1.85
CA GLY A 23 -19.48 0.26 -1.58
C GLY A 23 -18.87 0.15 -0.19
N ILE A 24 -19.25 1.08 0.68
CA ILE A 24 -18.74 1.19 2.05
C ILE A 24 -19.60 0.44 3.07
N GLU A 25 -20.70 -0.19 2.64
CA GLU A 25 -21.59 -0.92 3.52
C GLU A 25 -20.89 -2.12 4.15
N PRO A 26 -21.08 -2.37 5.46
CA PRO A 26 -20.58 -3.57 6.10
C PRO A 26 -21.07 -4.85 5.42
N VAL A 27 -20.17 -5.81 5.21
CA VAL A 27 -20.49 -7.12 4.61
C VAL A 27 -21.32 -7.95 5.60
N PRO A 28 -22.50 -8.45 5.19
CA PRO A 28 -23.31 -9.36 5.99
C PRO A 28 -22.55 -10.65 6.30
N ASP A 29 -22.77 -11.24 7.48
CA ASP A 29 -22.03 -12.44 7.91
C ASP A 29 -22.22 -13.63 6.94
N ALA A 30 -23.38 -13.72 6.29
CA ALA A 30 -23.69 -14.75 5.30
C ALA A 30 -22.83 -14.66 4.03
N GLU A 31 -22.23 -13.51 3.71
CA GLU A 31 -21.41 -13.32 2.51
C GLU A 31 -19.89 -13.35 2.81
N ARG A 32 -19.51 -13.61 4.07
CA ARG A 32 -18.12 -13.62 4.51
C ARG A 32 -17.46 -14.98 4.27
N HIS A 33 -17.09 -15.25 3.01
CA HIS A 33 -16.50 -16.53 2.60
C HIS A 33 -14.99 -16.48 2.30
N ALA A 34 -14.34 -15.32 2.50
CA ALA A 34 -12.92 -15.19 2.20
C ALA A 34 -12.06 -16.02 3.16
N LYS A 35 -10.87 -16.42 2.69
CA LYS A 35 -9.89 -17.19 3.48
C LYS A 35 -8.67 -16.33 3.76
N THR A 36 -8.12 -16.40 4.97
CA THR A 36 -6.90 -15.64 5.34
C THR A 36 -5.72 -15.92 4.42
N ARG A 37 -5.61 -17.14 3.86
CA ARG A 37 -4.58 -17.50 2.88
C ARG A 37 -4.63 -16.70 1.58
N ALA A 38 -5.80 -16.12 1.25
CA ALA A 38 -5.95 -15.28 0.07
C ALA A 38 -5.23 -13.93 0.21
N LEU A 39 -4.86 -13.52 1.44
CA LEU A 39 -4.08 -12.32 1.67
C LEU A 39 -2.64 -12.46 1.16
N LEU A 40 -2.08 -13.67 1.14
CA LEU A 40 -0.72 -13.90 0.66
C LEU A 40 -0.53 -13.42 -0.79
N PRO A 41 -1.31 -13.90 -1.79
CA PRO A 41 -1.20 -13.39 -3.15
C PRO A 41 -1.61 -11.92 -3.28
N THR A 42 -2.51 -11.40 -2.44
CA THR A 42 -2.86 -9.96 -2.42
C THR A 42 -1.64 -9.11 -2.10
N TRP A 43 -0.89 -9.45 -1.06
CA TRP A 43 0.27 -8.67 -0.65
C TRP A 43 1.51 -8.95 -1.50
N ILE A 44 1.61 -10.11 -2.14
CA ILE A 44 2.60 -10.31 -3.21
C ILE A 44 2.31 -9.34 -4.36
N ALA A 45 1.07 -9.33 -4.87
CA ALA A 45 0.66 -8.46 -5.97
C ALA A 45 0.84 -6.96 -5.64
N ALA A 46 0.56 -6.56 -4.40
CA ALA A 46 0.73 -5.19 -3.93
C ALA A 46 2.20 -4.73 -3.80
N ASN A 47 3.19 -5.62 -4.01
CA ASN A 47 4.61 -5.27 -4.00
C ASN A 47 5.30 -5.54 -5.34
N ILE A 48 4.57 -5.93 -6.39
CA ILE A 48 5.15 -6.12 -7.72
C ILE A 48 5.50 -4.75 -8.31
N THR A 49 6.76 -4.33 -8.12
CA THR A 49 7.29 -3.09 -8.64
C THR A 49 8.81 -3.17 -8.79
N VAL A 50 9.35 -2.50 -9.81
CA VAL A 50 10.80 -2.33 -9.97
C VAL A 50 11.39 -1.32 -8.98
N LEU A 51 10.57 -0.47 -8.35
CA LEU A 51 11.06 0.54 -7.40
C LEU A 51 11.79 -0.08 -6.22
N LEU A 52 11.40 -1.27 -5.76
CA LEU A 52 12.07 -1.95 -4.66
C LEU A 52 13.54 -2.29 -5.00
N LEU A 53 13.85 -2.52 -6.28
CA LEU A 53 15.24 -2.66 -6.72
C LEU A 53 16.01 -1.34 -6.60
N THR A 54 15.43 -0.26 -7.11
CA THR A 54 16.04 1.07 -7.03
C THR A 54 16.24 1.50 -5.57
N MET A 55 15.29 1.18 -4.68
CA MET A 55 15.41 1.41 -3.26
C MET A 55 16.52 0.56 -2.62
N GLY A 56 16.67 -0.70 -3.04
CA GLY A 56 17.79 -1.55 -2.62
C GLY A 56 19.15 -0.97 -3.03
N ALA A 57 19.25 -0.45 -4.26
CA ALA A 57 20.44 0.24 -4.73
C ALA A 57 20.73 1.52 -3.92
N ALA A 58 19.69 2.30 -3.60
CA ALA A 58 19.81 3.49 -2.76
C ALA A 58 20.32 3.17 -1.34
N LEU A 59 19.91 2.04 -0.76
CA LEU A 59 20.45 1.58 0.53
C LEU A 59 21.95 1.29 0.46
N ALA A 60 22.42 0.67 -0.61
CA ALA A 60 23.84 0.37 -0.78
C ALA A 60 24.69 1.63 -1.01
N VAL A 61 24.24 2.53 -1.89
CA VAL A 61 25.05 3.68 -2.33
C VAL A 61 24.82 4.91 -1.47
N SER A 62 23.57 5.35 -1.30
CA SER A 62 23.25 6.60 -0.61
C SER A 62 23.34 6.46 0.90
N TYR A 63 23.03 5.28 1.43
CA TYR A 63 23.09 4.99 2.86
C TYR A 63 24.38 4.24 3.25
N GLY A 64 25.20 3.83 2.27
CA GLY A 64 26.47 3.14 2.49
C GLY A 64 26.32 1.79 3.17
N LEU A 65 25.15 1.14 3.05
CA LEU A 65 24.89 -0.12 3.73
C LEU A 65 25.54 -1.28 2.99
N ASN A 66 26.24 -2.14 3.72
CA ASN A 66 26.74 -3.38 3.13
C ASN A 66 25.61 -4.40 2.93
N PHE A 67 25.93 -5.52 2.28
CA PHE A 67 24.97 -6.58 2.00
C PHE A 67 24.22 -7.07 3.24
N TRP A 68 24.90 -7.25 4.37
CA TRP A 68 24.31 -7.76 5.61
C TRP A 68 23.35 -6.78 6.26
N GLN A 69 23.65 -5.48 6.18
CA GLN A 69 22.76 -4.42 6.62
C GLN A 69 21.54 -4.30 5.70
N ALA A 70 21.73 -4.39 4.37
CA ALA A 70 20.62 -4.44 3.41
C ALA A 70 19.72 -5.66 3.63
N LEU A 71 20.29 -6.83 3.98
CA LEU A 71 19.55 -8.03 4.38
C LEU A 71 18.73 -7.78 5.66
N ALA A 72 19.34 -7.18 6.68
CA ALA A 72 18.63 -6.83 7.90
C ALA A 72 17.46 -5.87 7.62
N VAL A 73 17.66 -4.87 6.74
CA VAL A 73 16.60 -3.95 6.30
C VAL A 73 15.50 -4.70 5.56
N GLY A 74 15.85 -5.55 4.58
CA GLY A 74 14.91 -6.34 3.79
C GLY A 74 14.09 -7.34 4.60
N LEU A 75 14.61 -7.81 5.75
CA LEU A 75 13.89 -8.66 6.69
C LEU A 75 13.02 -7.85 7.66
N ALA A 76 13.56 -6.78 8.24
CA ALA A 76 12.88 -5.98 9.26
C ALA A 76 11.73 -5.14 8.68
N ALA A 77 11.92 -4.52 7.51
CA ALA A 77 10.94 -3.59 6.96
C ALA A 77 9.58 -4.23 6.63
N PRO A 78 9.49 -5.42 6.00
CA PRO A 78 8.21 -6.10 5.80
C PRO A 78 7.55 -6.52 7.12
N VAL A 79 8.32 -6.96 8.10
CA VAL A 79 7.79 -7.35 9.42
C VAL A 79 7.16 -6.14 10.12
N VAL A 80 7.85 -5.01 10.13
CA VAL A 80 7.37 -3.77 10.75
C VAL A 80 6.14 -3.23 10.02
N SER A 81 6.25 -3.03 8.71
CA SER A 81 5.19 -2.41 7.92
C SER A 81 3.97 -3.32 7.75
N TYR A 82 4.15 -4.51 7.18
CA TYR A 82 3.04 -5.43 6.94
C TYR A 82 2.55 -6.12 8.21
N GLY A 83 3.34 -6.08 9.29
CA GLY A 83 2.85 -6.37 10.63
C GLY A 83 1.75 -5.39 11.04
N LEU A 84 2.00 -4.07 10.91
CA LEU A 84 0.99 -3.04 11.16
C LEU A 84 -0.21 -3.14 10.21
N VAL A 85 0.03 -3.39 8.91
CA VAL A 85 -1.05 -3.64 7.92
C VAL A 85 -1.91 -4.83 8.35
N GLY A 86 -1.28 -5.94 8.73
CA GLY A 86 -1.97 -7.13 9.22
C GLY A 86 -2.77 -6.88 10.49
N LEU A 87 -2.19 -6.15 11.46
CA LEU A 87 -2.87 -5.78 12.70
C LEU A 87 -4.10 -4.93 12.42
N VAL A 88 -3.98 -3.89 11.59
CA VAL A 88 -5.11 -3.04 11.19
C VAL A 88 -6.16 -3.83 10.40
N GLY A 89 -5.73 -4.80 9.58
CA GLY A 89 -6.63 -5.71 8.86
C GLY A 89 -7.56 -6.54 9.77
N ILE A 90 -7.24 -6.72 11.04
CA ILE A 90 -8.16 -7.36 12.01
C ILE A 90 -9.46 -6.54 12.14
N ALA A 91 -9.39 -5.21 12.00
CA ALA A 91 -10.58 -4.35 12.03
C ALA A 91 -11.53 -4.66 10.88
N GLY A 92 -11.03 -4.99 9.69
CA GLY A 92 -11.87 -5.38 8.55
C GLY A 92 -12.67 -6.64 8.84
N LYS A 93 -12.02 -7.66 9.42
CA LYS A 93 -12.70 -8.87 9.91
C LYS A 93 -13.77 -8.55 10.97
N ARG A 94 -13.48 -7.64 11.92
CA ARG A 94 -14.41 -7.26 13.01
C ARG A 94 -15.62 -6.47 12.52
N GLY A 95 -15.39 -5.42 11.72
CA GLY A 95 -16.43 -4.49 11.29
C GLY A 95 -17.06 -4.80 9.94
N GLY A 96 -16.42 -5.61 9.09
CA GLY A 96 -16.92 -5.95 7.77
C GLY A 96 -16.96 -4.78 6.78
N ALA A 97 -16.32 -3.65 7.08
CA ALA A 97 -16.34 -2.45 6.23
C ALA A 97 -14.91 -2.01 5.84
N PRO A 98 -14.76 -1.17 4.79
CA PRO A 98 -13.49 -0.55 4.43
C PRO A 98 -12.85 0.22 5.59
N GLY A 99 -11.52 0.34 5.58
CA GLY A 99 -10.77 0.82 6.75
C GLY A 99 -11.07 2.27 7.09
N LEU A 100 -11.21 3.11 6.07
CA LEU A 100 -11.60 4.50 6.26
C LEU A 100 -13.04 4.61 6.76
N THR A 101 -13.94 3.70 6.37
CA THR A 101 -15.30 3.66 6.91
C THR A 101 -15.27 3.31 8.39
N LEU A 102 -14.52 2.27 8.79
CA LEU A 102 -14.32 1.90 10.20
C LEU A 102 -13.69 3.03 11.02
N SER A 103 -12.83 3.85 10.40
CA SER A 103 -12.20 5.01 11.03
C SER A 103 -13.21 6.09 11.48
N ARG A 104 -14.43 6.10 10.94
CA ARG A 104 -15.54 6.95 11.45
C ARG A 104 -15.87 6.64 12.91
N ALA A 105 -15.78 5.38 13.32
CA ALA A 105 -16.00 4.96 14.71
C ALA A 105 -14.90 5.44 15.67
N VAL A 106 -13.80 6.00 15.16
CA VAL A 106 -12.68 6.50 15.98
C VAL A 106 -12.67 8.02 15.99
N PHE A 107 -12.73 8.63 14.80
CA PHE A 107 -12.59 10.07 14.59
C PHE A 107 -13.91 10.82 14.59
N GLY A 108 -15.04 10.12 14.46
CA GLY A 108 -16.35 10.69 14.22
C GLY A 108 -16.62 10.94 12.75
N GLN A 109 -17.89 11.12 12.40
CA GLN A 109 -18.34 11.26 11.00
C GLN A 109 -17.65 12.39 10.24
N ARG A 110 -17.46 13.55 10.87
CA ARG A 110 -16.73 14.69 10.29
C ARG A 110 -15.24 14.68 10.62
N GLY A 111 -14.86 14.23 11.82
CA GLY A 111 -13.44 14.17 12.19
C GLY A 111 -12.63 13.24 11.29
N ASN A 112 -13.25 12.17 10.77
CA ASN A 112 -12.61 11.26 9.85
C ASN A 112 -12.25 11.89 8.49
N LEU A 113 -12.84 13.04 8.14
CA LEU A 113 -12.48 13.78 6.93
C LEU A 113 -11.02 14.25 6.96
N LEU A 114 -10.45 14.48 8.15
CA LEU A 114 -9.09 15.00 8.32
C LEU A 114 -8.03 13.96 7.90
N PRO A 115 -7.88 12.81 8.59
CA PRO A 115 -6.95 11.78 8.13
C PRO A 115 -7.37 11.19 6.78
N GLY A 116 -8.67 11.08 6.52
CA GLY A 116 -9.19 10.50 5.28
C GLY A 116 -8.79 11.31 4.04
N SER A 117 -8.83 12.64 4.09
CA SER A 117 -8.40 13.49 2.96
C SER A 117 -6.90 13.38 2.71
N LEU A 118 -6.10 13.34 3.78
CA LEU A 118 -4.65 13.16 3.65
C LEU A 118 -4.31 11.81 3.01
N ILE A 119 -4.94 10.73 3.50
CA ILE A 119 -4.76 9.38 2.95
C ILE A 119 -5.22 9.34 1.49
N TRP A 120 -6.26 10.09 1.13
CA TRP A 120 -6.74 10.14 -0.25
C TRP A 120 -5.75 10.83 -1.20
N ILE A 121 -5.17 11.97 -0.78
CA ILE A 121 -4.13 12.68 -1.54
C ILE A 121 -2.89 11.79 -1.71
N ALA A 122 -2.51 11.07 -0.65
CA ALA A 122 -1.41 10.12 -0.68
C ALA A 122 -1.60 9.01 -1.72
N ARG A 123 -2.84 8.56 -1.95
CA ARG A 123 -3.12 7.59 -3.02
C ARG A 123 -2.87 8.17 -4.39
N TRP A 124 -3.25 9.41 -4.66
CA TRP A 124 -2.92 10.07 -5.93
C TRP A 124 -1.41 10.15 -6.16
N GLY A 125 -0.63 10.38 -5.09
CA GLY A 125 0.83 10.30 -5.14
C GLY A 125 1.33 8.92 -5.55
N TRP A 126 0.84 7.85 -4.91
CA TRP A 126 1.19 6.48 -5.29
C TRP A 126 0.80 6.13 -6.71
N GLU A 127 -0.38 6.58 -7.14
CA GLU A 127 -0.87 6.32 -8.50
C GLU A 127 -0.03 7.04 -9.55
N THR A 128 0.45 8.25 -9.23
CA THR A 128 1.41 8.99 -10.04
C THR A 128 2.77 8.28 -10.09
N ILE A 129 3.30 7.83 -8.96
CA ILE A 129 4.60 7.14 -8.88
C ILE A 129 4.59 5.84 -9.70
N ASN A 130 3.51 5.06 -9.61
CA ASN A 130 3.35 3.86 -10.42
C ASN A 130 3.28 4.19 -11.92
N ALA A 131 2.57 5.26 -12.29
CA ALA A 131 2.49 5.70 -13.68
C ALA A 131 3.82 6.17 -14.25
N VAL A 132 4.59 6.94 -13.47
CA VAL A 132 5.95 7.38 -13.85
C VAL A 132 6.88 6.18 -14.00
N THR A 133 6.88 5.26 -13.04
CA THR A 133 7.76 4.08 -13.09
C THR A 133 7.39 3.14 -14.24
N GLY A 134 6.09 2.93 -14.50
CA GLY A 134 5.62 2.18 -15.66
C GLY A 134 5.99 2.85 -16.98
N SER A 135 5.89 4.18 -17.04
CA SER A 135 6.34 4.97 -18.19
C SER A 135 7.84 4.77 -18.46
N TYR A 136 8.69 4.88 -17.42
CA TYR A 136 10.12 4.60 -17.52
C TYR A 136 10.43 3.16 -17.95
N ALA A 137 9.69 2.17 -17.46
CA ALA A 137 9.85 0.79 -17.89
C ALA A 137 9.57 0.63 -19.41
N LEU A 138 8.51 1.26 -19.91
CA LEU A 138 8.18 1.24 -21.34
C LEU A 138 9.22 1.98 -22.18
N LEU A 139 9.68 3.15 -21.74
CA LEU A 139 10.75 3.90 -22.39
C LEU A 139 12.06 3.11 -22.44
N THR A 140 12.39 2.40 -21.36
CA THR A 140 13.58 1.52 -21.30
C THR A 140 13.46 0.40 -22.31
N VAL A 141 12.31 -0.27 -22.40
CA VAL A 141 12.07 -1.32 -23.41
C VAL A 141 12.21 -0.76 -24.84
N LEU A 142 11.64 0.41 -25.12
CA LEU A 142 11.74 1.05 -26.43
C LEU A 142 13.19 1.40 -26.80
N ASN A 143 13.97 1.88 -25.83
CA ASN A 143 15.37 2.22 -26.04
C ASN A 143 16.21 0.98 -26.31
N VAL A 144 16.04 -0.05 -25.50
CA VAL A 144 16.87 -1.24 -25.49
C VAL A 144 16.59 -2.17 -26.69
N LEU A 145 15.33 -2.24 -27.16
CA LEU A 145 14.96 -3.05 -28.34
C LEU A 145 15.13 -2.32 -29.67
N PHE A 146 14.81 -1.02 -29.71
CA PHE A 146 14.66 -0.28 -30.97
C PHE A 146 15.61 0.92 -31.08
N GLY A 147 16.45 1.18 -30.08
CA GLY A 147 17.33 2.35 -30.05
C GLY A 147 16.60 3.69 -29.90
N ILE A 148 15.30 3.66 -29.58
CA ILE A 148 14.46 4.85 -29.48
C ILE A 148 14.80 5.58 -28.18
N ARG A 149 15.43 6.76 -28.29
CA ARG A 149 15.77 7.58 -27.12
C ARG A 149 14.55 8.32 -26.60
N SER A 150 14.48 8.45 -25.27
CA SER A 150 13.43 9.24 -24.62
C SER A 150 13.46 10.69 -25.07
N ASN A 151 12.28 11.27 -25.29
CA ASN A 151 12.07 12.68 -25.57
C ASN A 151 10.74 13.10 -24.94
N THR A 152 10.47 14.41 -24.88
CA THR A 152 9.26 14.95 -24.24
C THR A 152 7.97 14.33 -24.79
N PHE A 153 7.87 14.12 -26.10
CA PHE A 153 6.69 13.51 -26.71
C PHE A 153 6.50 12.06 -26.24
N LEU A 154 7.56 11.24 -26.27
CA LEU A 154 7.49 9.86 -25.82
C LEU A 154 7.19 9.75 -24.33
N ILE A 155 7.75 10.62 -23.50
CA ILE A 155 7.45 10.67 -22.05
C ILE A 155 5.95 10.90 -21.82
N VAL A 156 5.37 11.92 -22.46
CA VAL A 156 3.94 12.22 -22.33
C VAL A 156 3.08 11.08 -22.90
N ALA A 157 3.47 10.52 -24.05
CA ALA A 157 2.72 9.44 -24.70
C ALA A 157 2.73 8.14 -23.89
N THR A 158 3.88 7.74 -23.33
CA THR A 158 4.02 6.52 -22.52
C THR A 158 3.34 6.68 -21.17
N LEU A 159 3.42 7.85 -20.54
CA LEU A 159 2.68 8.16 -19.32
C LEU A 159 1.16 8.13 -19.56
N LEU A 160 0.68 8.73 -20.64
CA LEU A 160 -0.73 8.68 -21.04
C LEU A 160 -1.18 7.25 -21.32
N ALA A 161 -0.38 6.47 -22.05
CA ALA A 161 -0.67 5.08 -22.33
C ALA A 161 -0.82 4.26 -21.03
N PHE A 162 0.06 4.45 -20.05
CA PHE A 162 -0.04 3.79 -18.75
C PHE A 162 -1.33 4.16 -18.00
N VAL A 163 -1.66 5.45 -17.97
CA VAL A 163 -2.87 5.96 -17.30
C VAL A 163 -4.14 5.39 -17.95
N VAL A 164 -4.20 5.39 -19.29
CA VAL A 164 -5.32 4.82 -20.05
C VAL A 164 -5.42 3.31 -19.83
N ALA A 165 -4.30 2.59 -19.82
CA ALA A 165 -4.27 1.15 -19.57
C ALA A 165 -4.73 0.80 -18.15
N THR A 166 -4.32 1.58 -17.14
CA THR A 166 -4.78 1.39 -15.75
C THR A 166 -6.30 1.53 -15.68
N PHE A 167 -6.85 2.53 -16.35
CA PHE A 167 -8.29 2.74 -16.39
C PHE A 167 -9.02 1.58 -17.06
N ALA A 168 -8.53 1.14 -18.22
CA ALA A 168 -9.09 0.00 -18.93
C ALA A 168 -9.13 -1.22 -18.00
N ILE A 169 -8.01 -1.56 -17.35
CA ILE A 169 -7.91 -2.69 -16.41
C ILE A 169 -8.86 -2.54 -15.23
N SER A 170 -8.95 -1.33 -14.66
CA SER A 170 -9.90 -1.06 -13.58
C SER A 170 -11.33 -1.34 -14.03
N GLY A 171 -11.66 -1.02 -15.29
CA GLY A 171 -12.97 -1.25 -15.91
C GLY A 171 -13.30 -2.72 -16.22
N LEU A 172 -12.32 -3.61 -16.39
CA LEU A 172 -12.49 -5.01 -16.83
C LEU A 172 -13.22 -5.94 -15.84
N GLY A 173 -13.66 -5.42 -14.69
CA GLY A 173 -14.33 -6.20 -13.65
C GLY A 173 -13.35 -7.02 -12.80
N ILE A 174 -13.79 -7.40 -11.60
CA ILE A 174 -12.91 -7.97 -10.57
C ILE A 174 -12.33 -9.34 -10.95
N SER A 175 -13.04 -10.11 -11.78
CA SER A 175 -12.60 -11.43 -12.25
C SER A 175 -11.39 -11.33 -13.21
N ALA A 176 -11.42 -10.38 -14.15
CA ALA A 176 -10.32 -10.15 -15.07
C ALA A 176 -9.08 -9.64 -14.32
N VAL A 177 -9.24 -8.65 -13.42
CA VAL A 177 -8.15 -8.12 -12.60
C VAL A 177 -7.52 -9.22 -11.74
N ARG A 178 -8.33 -10.10 -11.13
CA ARG A 178 -7.83 -11.21 -10.32
C ARG A 178 -7.04 -12.23 -11.15
N THR A 179 -7.50 -12.52 -12.36
CA THR A 179 -6.84 -13.46 -13.28
C THR A 179 -5.51 -12.89 -13.75
N CYS A 180 -5.51 -11.64 -14.24
CA CYS A 180 -4.29 -10.92 -14.62
C CYS A 180 -3.32 -10.80 -13.44
N GLY A 181 -3.83 -10.50 -12.24
CA GLY A 181 -3.04 -10.45 -10.99
C GLY A 181 -2.36 -11.76 -10.66
N THR A 182 -3.06 -12.88 -10.83
CA THR A 182 -2.51 -14.21 -10.58
C THR A 182 -1.36 -14.50 -11.55
N TRP A 183 -1.59 -14.31 -12.85
CA TRP A 183 -0.54 -14.54 -13.86
C TRP A 183 0.63 -13.58 -13.72
N ALA A 184 0.38 -12.30 -13.50
CA ALA A 184 1.42 -11.30 -13.27
C ALA A 184 2.29 -11.69 -12.05
N THR A 185 1.67 -12.20 -10.98
CA THR A 185 2.39 -12.71 -9.80
C THR A 185 3.31 -13.88 -10.14
N TRP A 186 2.81 -14.88 -10.86
CA TRP A 186 3.61 -16.05 -11.23
C TRP A 186 4.74 -15.68 -12.18
N LEU A 187 4.45 -14.88 -13.21
CA LEU A 187 5.44 -14.45 -14.19
C LEU A 187 6.49 -13.55 -13.53
N PHE A 188 6.07 -12.60 -12.69
CA PHE A 188 7.00 -11.70 -12.01
C PHE A 188 7.90 -12.48 -11.06
N GLY A 189 7.32 -13.34 -10.21
CA GLY A 189 8.10 -14.19 -9.31
C GLY A 189 9.07 -15.11 -10.06
N GLY A 190 8.63 -15.74 -11.14
CA GLY A 190 9.47 -16.59 -11.99
C GLY A 190 10.64 -15.83 -12.60
N PHE A 191 10.40 -14.65 -13.19
CA PHE A 191 11.47 -13.82 -13.73
C PHE A 191 12.36 -13.22 -12.65
N SER A 192 11.83 -12.84 -11.48
CA SER A 192 12.65 -12.40 -10.35
C SER A 192 13.62 -13.50 -9.90
N VAL A 193 13.18 -14.76 -9.83
CA VAL A 193 14.07 -15.90 -9.55
C VAL A 193 15.13 -16.07 -10.64
N LEU A 194 14.74 -15.88 -11.91
CA LEU A 194 15.67 -15.92 -13.04
C LEU A 194 16.75 -14.84 -12.94
N VAL A 195 16.35 -13.60 -12.62
CA VAL A 195 17.26 -12.48 -12.40
C VAL A 195 18.19 -12.76 -11.22
N LEU A 196 17.66 -13.27 -10.10
CA LEU A 196 18.48 -13.68 -8.96
C LEU A 196 19.50 -14.75 -9.34
N GLY A 197 19.10 -15.76 -10.11
CA GLY A 197 20.00 -16.81 -10.58
C GLY A 197 21.13 -16.27 -11.46
N HIS A 198 20.80 -15.34 -12.38
CA HIS A 198 21.79 -14.67 -13.21
C HIS A 198 22.78 -13.83 -12.37
N LEU A 199 22.27 -13.00 -11.45
CA LEU A 199 23.13 -12.22 -10.57
C LEU A 199 24.02 -13.11 -9.69
N VAL A 200 23.52 -14.26 -9.21
CA VAL A 200 24.35 -15.20 -8.44
C VAL A 200 25.52 -15.74 -9.24
N ALA A 201 25.34 -16.00 -10.53
CA ALA A 201 26.39 -16.52 -11.39
C ALA A 201 27.43 -15.46 -11.80
N ASP A 202 26.98 -14.25 -12.13
CA ASP A 202 27.81 -13.24 -12.78
C ASP A 202 28.32 -12.13 -11.83
N THR A 203 27.95 -12.17 -10.55
CA THR A 203 28.39 -11.19 -9.54
C THR A 203 29.71 -11.60 -8.87
N ASP A 204 30.64 -10.64 -8.74
CA ASP A 204 31.79 -10.76 -7.84
C ASP A 204 31.34 -10.66 -6.38
N TRP A 205 31.05 -11.81 -5.78
CA TRP A 205 30.64 -11.92 -4.39
C TRP A 205 31.70 -11.47 -3.39
N GLY A 206 32.98 -11.53 -3.75
CA GLY A 206 34.08 -11.01 -2.92
C GLY A 206 33.95 -9.50 -2.76
N ARG A 207 33.66 -8.79 -3.86
CA ARG A 207 33.40 -7.35 -3.85
C ARG A 207 32.11 -6.97 -3.12
N VAL A 208 31.06 -7.79 -3.20
CA VAL A 208 29.79 -7.56 -2.50
C VAL A 208 29.94 -7.70 -0.99
N PHE A 209 30.54 -8.80 -0.53
CA PHE A 209 30.71 -9.06 0.91
C PHE A 209 31.86 -8.27 1.53
N GLY A 210 32.81 -7.79 0.71
CA GLY A 210 33.93 -6.96 1.14
C GLY A 210 33.59 -5.49 1.42
N GLN A 211 32.36 -5.03 1.15
CA GLN A 211 31.95 -3.66 1.45
C GLN A 211 31.93 -3.41 2.97
N PRO A 212 32.52 -2.29 3.45
CA PRO A 212 32.52 -1.96 4.87
C PRO A 212 31.08 -1.71 5.36
N ALA A 213 30.81 -2.00 6.63
CA ALA A 213 29.52 -1.70 7.23
C ALA A 213 29.32 -0.18 7.33
N GLY A 214 28.17 0.30 6.90
CA GLY A 214 27.75 1.68 7.05
C GLY A 214 27.28 2.00 8.48
N PRO A 215 26.98 3.28 8.77
CA PRO A 215 26.46 3.69 10.08
C PRO A 215 25.16 2.97 10.44
N THR A 216 25.07 2.50 11.69
CA THR A 216 23.85 1.81 12.19
C THR A 216 22.60 2.69 12.13
N ALA A 217 22.75 4.00 12.35
CA ALA A 217 21.66 4.96 12.23
C ALA A 217 21.03 4.93 10.82
N LEU A 218 21.86 4.89 9.77
CA LEU A 218 21.40 4.81 8.38
C LEU A 218 20.72 3.46 8.06
N MET A 219 21.17 2.36 8.68
CA MET A 219 20.46 1.08 8.57
C MET A 219 19.04 1.18 9.15
N ILE A 220 18.88 1.81 10.31
CA ILE A 220 17.58 2.00 10.96
C ILE A 220 16.69 2.96 10.15
N THR A 221 17.25 4.05 9.64
CA THR A 221 16.56 4.94 8.69
C THR A 221 16.12 4.16 7.44
N GLY A 222 16.96 3.27 6.92
CA GLY A 222 16.65 2.38 5.80
C GLY A 222 15.46 1.47 6.07
N VAL A 223 15.34 0.91 7.29
CA VAL A 223 14.13 0.17 7.70
C VAL A 223 12.90 1.05 7.61
N GLY A 224 12.96 2.28 8.16
CA GLY A 224 11.86 3.23 8.11
C GLY A 224 11.45 3.60 6.68
N LEU A 225 12.42 3.84 5.81
CA LEU A 225 12.21 4.20 4.41
C LEU A 225 11.48 3.10 3.63
N ILE A 226 11.92 1.84 3.75
CA ILE A 226 11.24 0.71 3.09
C ILE A 226 9.88 0.44 3.76
N ALA A 227 9.80 0.56 5.08
CA ALA A 227 8.55 0.36 5.82
C ALA A 227 7.49 1.40 5.47
N ALA A 228 7.86 2.65 5.13
CA ALA A 228 6.94 3.70 4.72
C ALA A 228 6.05 3.29 3.53
N GLY A 229 6.65 2.57 2.56
CA GLY A 229 5.92 2.00 1.43
C GLY A 229 4.84 1.01 1.87
N GLY A 230 5.19 0.08 2.77
CA GLY A 230 4.23 -0.89 3.30
C GLY A 230 3.18 -0.28 4.24
N ILE A 231 3.56 0.66 5.12
CA ILE A 231 2.65 1.33 6.06
C ILE A 231 1.55 2.10 5.31
N SER A 232 1.83 2.57 4.10
CA SER A 232 0.83 3.22 3.23
C SER A 232 -0.39 2.32 2.93
N TRP A 233 -0.25 1.00 3.05
CA TRP A 233 -1.37 0.06 2.90
C TRP A 233 -2.23 -0.09 4.16
N ALA A 234 -1.78 0.36 5.33
CA ALA A 234 -2.46 0.08 6.59
C ALA A 234 -3.93 0.54 6.62
N PRO A 235 -4.29 1.76 6.17
CA PRO A 235 -5.70 2.19 6.13
C PRO A 235 -6.57 1.40 5.14
N SER A 236 -5.95 0.73 4.16
CA SER A 236 -6.63 -0.12 3.17
C SER A 236 -6.70 -1.58 3.59
N ALA A 237 -5.95 -2.00 4.62
CA ALA A 237 -5.91 -3.40 5.05
C ALA A 237 -7.30 -3.96 5.38
N PRO A 238 -8.23 -3.20 5.99
CA PRO A 238 -9.59 -3.65 6.21
C PRO A 238 -10.37 -3.92 4.91
N ASP A 239 -10.04 -3.23 3.82
CA ASP A 239 -10.72 -3.40 2.52
C ASP A 239 -10.56 -4.84 1.99
N PHE A 240 -9.38 -5.44 2.21
CA PHE A 240 -9.06 -6.80 1.77
C PHE A 240 -9.45 -7.89 2.78
N THR A 241 -9.87 -7.51 3.98
CA THR A 241 -10.20 -8.43 5.09
C THR A 241 -11.67 -8.39 5.48
N ARG A 242 -12.45 -7.44 4.94
CA ARG A 242 -13.89 -7.27 5.26
C ARG A 242 -14.78 -8.47 4.95
N TYR A 243 -14.36 -9.32 4.02
CA TYR A 243 -15.06 -10.56 3.65
C TYR A 243 -14.59 -11.79 4.44
N LEU A 244 -13.66 -11.64 5.39
CA LEU A 244 -13.24 -12.75 6.24
C LEU A 244 -14.32 -13.07 7.29
N PRO A 245 -14.59 -14.36 7.57
CA PRO A 245 -15.44 -14.75 8.68
C PRO A 245 -14.97 -14.15 10.01
N ARG A 246 -15.91 -13.84 10.91
CA ARG A 246 -15.60 -13.39 12.28
C ARG A 246 -14.78 -14.41 13.09
N THR A 247 -14.73 -15.66 12.66
CA THR A 247 -13.92 -16.74 13.25
C THR A 247 -12.51 -16.86 12.65
N ALA A 248 -12.18 -16.09 11.60
CA ALA A 248 -10.87 -16.15 10.95
C ALA A 248 -9.73 -15.80 11.92
N SER A 249 -8.62 -16.54 11.89
CA SER A 249 -7.49 -16.31 12.81
C SER A 249 -6.82 -14.95 12.56
N SER A 250 -6.73 -14.12 13.61
CA SER A 250 -6.04 -12.82 13.58
C SER A 250 -4.52 -12.99 13.33
N ALA A 251 -3.91 -13.99 13.97
CA ALA A 251 -2.50 -14.31 13.74
C ALA A 251 -2.24 -14.74 12.29
N ALA A 252 -3.17 -15.48 11.67
CA ALA A 252 -3.06 -15.84 10.26
C ALA A 252 -3.18 -14.62 9.34
N ILE A 253 -3.99 -13.61 9.68
CA ILE A 253 -4.06 -12.35 8.91
C ILE A 253 -2.69 -11.66 8.93
N VAL A 254 -2.11 -11.45 10.12
CA VAL A 254 -0.80 -10.79 10.25
C VAL A 254 0.30 -11.57 9.56
N ARG A 255 0.41 -12.89 9.83
CA ARG A 255 1.44 -13.74 9.24
C ARG A 255 1.36 -13.76 7.71
N ASN A 256 0.16 -13.88 7.14
CA ASN A 256 0.02 -13.95 5.69
C ASN A 256 0.29 -12.58 5.03
N SER A 257 0.02 -11.46 5.73
CA SER A 257 0.42 -10.13 5.28
C SER A 257 1.93 -9.95 5.23
N VAL A 258 2.61 -10.28 6.32
CA VAL A 258 4.08 -10.19 6.40
C VAL A 258 4.75 -11.14 5.41
N ALA A 259 4.28 -12.39 5.31
CA ALA A 259 4.84 -13.37 4.40
C ALA A 259 4.65 -12.98 2.94
N GLY A 260 3.45 -12.50 2.56
CA GLY A 260 3.17 -12.07 1.18
C GLY A 260 4.07 -10.92 0.74
N ALA A 261 4.25 -9.91 1.60
CA ALA A 261 5.15 -8.80 1.30
C ALA A 261 6.63 -9.21 1.34
N GLY A 262 7.05 -10.00 2.33
CA GLY A 262 8.44 -10.44 2.50
C GLY A 262 8.94 -11.27 1.33
N ILE A 263 8.08 -12.08 0.70
CA ILE A 263 8.40 -12.85 -0.51
C ILE A 263 8.88 -11.96 -1.67
N VAL A 264 8.43 -10.70 -1.73
CA VAL A 264 8.77 -9.77 -2.82
C VAL A 264 9.79 -8.73 -2.37
N VAL A 265 9.57 -8.09 -1.23
CA VAL A 265 10.41 -6.99 -0.75
C VAL A 265 11.84 -7.43 -0.50
N LEU A 266 12.04 -8.56 0.20
CA LEU A 266 13.37 -9.05 0.54
C LEU A 266 14.24 -9.31 -0.71
N PRO A 267 13.83 -10.16 -1.67
CA PRO A 267 14.68 -10.45 -2.83
C PRO A 267 14.91 -9.22 -3.71
N LEU A 268 13.92 -8.34 -3.89
CA LEU A 268 14.11 -7.14 -4.71
C LEU A 268 15.06 -6.13 -4.07
N ILE A 269 14.96 -5.90 -2.76
CA ILE A 269 15.89 -5.02 -2.06
C ILE A 269 17.32 -5.55 -2.14
N LEU A 270 17.51 -6.85 -1.90
CA LEU A 270 18.83 -7.48 -2.01
C LEU A 270 19.38 -7.42 -3.43
N MET A 271 18.54 -7.68 -4.43
CA MET A 271 18.90 -7.61 -5.84
C MET A 271 19.40 -6.20 -6.19
N GLY A 272 18.67 -5.16 -5.78
CA GLY A 272 19.08 -3.77 -5.94
C GLY A 272 20.42 -3.45 -5.28
N ALA A 273 20.59 -3.88 -4.03
CA ALA A 273 21.82 -3.64 -3.26
C ALA A 273 23.04 -4.35 -3.88
N VAL A 274 22.86 -5.56 -4.42
CA VAL A 274 23.92 -6.29 -5.13
C VAL A 274 24.27 -5.62 -6.45
N MET A 275 23.27 -5.23 -7.25
CA MET A 275 23.49 -4.55 -8.54
C MET A 275 24.23 -3.21 -8.37
N ALA A 276 23.98 -2.49 -7.27
CA ALA A 276 24.68 -1.25 -6.91
C ALA A 276 26.19 -1.39 -6.71
N VAL A 277 26.69 -2.57 -6.34
CA VAL A 277 28.13 -2.79 -6.15
C VAL A 277 28.90 -2.73 -7.49
N SER A 278 28.27 -3.23 -8.55
CA SER A 278 28.80 -3.22 -9.92
C SER A 278 28.57 -1.88 -10.61
N THR A 279 27.44 -1.22 -10.32
CA THR A 279 27.07 0.06 -10.93
C THR A 279 26.62 1.05 -9.84
N PRO A 280 27.54 1.81 -9.21
CA PRO A 280 27.17 2.72 -8.12
C PRO A 280 26.25 3.87 -8.55
N GLU A 281 26.33 4.27 -9.83
CA GLU A 281 25.53 5.35 -10.43
C GLU A 281 24.01 5.06 -10.41
N LEU A 282 23.62 3.81 -10.14
CA LEU A 282 22.23 3.37 -10.02
C LEU A 282 21.40 4.16 -9.03
N ALA A 283 21.96 4.48 -7.87
CA ALA A 283 21.22 5.14 -6.80
C ALA A 283 20.90 6.62 -7.12
N THR A 284 21.63 7.21 -8.06
CA THR A 284 21.49 8.60 -8.47
C THR A 284 20.91 8.75 -9.88
N ALA A 285 20.52 7.65 -10.51
CA ALA A 285 19.96 7.68 -11.86
C ALA A 285 18.64 8.47 -11.89
N ALA A 286 18.52 9.37 -12.88
CA ALA A 286 17.29 10.12 -13.10
C ALA A 286 16.12 9.20 -13.48
N ASP A 287 16.42 8.14 -14.25
CA ASP A 287 15.49 7.07 -14.57
C ASP A 287 15.71 5.89 -13.61
N PRO A 288 14.75 5.61 -12.70
CA PRO A 288 14.87 4.56 -11.69
C PRO A 288 14.78 3.14 -12.27
N VAL A 289 14.51 2.96 -13.57
CA VAL A 289 14.26 1.66 -14.22
C VAL A 289 15.30 1.33 -15.29
N SER A 290 15.90 2.35 -15.92
CA SER A 290 16.87 2.23 -17.01
C SER A 290 17.95 1.18 -16.79
N PHE A 291 18.39 1.01 -15.54
CA PHE A 291 19.44 0.08 -15.20
C PHE A 291 19.14 -1.38 -15.43
N VAL A 292 17.86 -1.76 -15.34
CA VAL A 292 17.44 -3.14 -15.58
C VAL A 292 17.81 -3.51 -17.02
N GLY A 293 17.64 -2.57 -17.96
CA GLY A 293 18.07 -2.74 -19.35
C GLY A 293 19.58 -2.64 -19.57
N ALA A 294 20.31 -1.97 -18.68
CA ALA A 294 21.76 -1.80 -18.79
C ALA A 294 22.57 -2.99 -18.22
N ILE A 295 22.06 -3.62 -17.15
CA ILE A 295 22.79 -4.65 -16.40
C ILE A 295 22.36 -6.06 -16.81
N LEU A 296 21.08 -6.27 -17.11
CA LEU A 296 20.58 -7.59 -17.43
C LEU A 296 20.63 -7.85 -18.94
N PRO A 297 20.89 -9.10 -19.36
CA PRO A 297 20.73 -9.52 -20.75
C PRO A 297 19.33 -9.19 -21.27
N LEU A 298 19.23 -8.81 -22.55
CA LEU A 298 17.98 -8.40 -23.20
C LEU A 298 16.82 -9.38 -22.99
N TRP A 299 17.11 -10.68 -23.06
CA TRP A 299 16.13 -11.74 -22.92
C TRP A 299 15.57 -11.90 -21.50
N ILE A 300 16.25 -11.36 -20.47
CA ILE A 300 15.75 -11.25 -19.10
C ILE A 300 15.11 -9.87 -18.89
N ALA A 301 15.81 -8.81 -19.27
CA ALA A 301 15.43 -7.42 -19.00
C ALA A 301 14.07 -7.08 -19.60
N VAL A 302 13.86 -7.37 -20.88
CA VAL A 302 12.64 -6.96 -21.60
C VAL A 302 11.40 -7.64 -21.03
N PRO A 303 11.34 -8.98 -20.90
CA PRO A 303 10.17 -9.60 -20.28
C PRO A 303 9.96 -9.14 -18.83
N TYR A 304 11.03 -9.00 -18.05
CA TYR A 304 10.93 -8.55 -16.66
C TYR A 304 10.30 -7.15 -16.55
N LEU A 305 10.75 -6.21 -17.39
CA LEU A 305 10.18 -4.86 -17.45
C LEU A 305 8.72 -4.84 -17.89
N LEU A 306 8.34 -5.66 -18.88
CA LEU A 306 6.96 -5.76 -19.35
C LEU A 306 6.04 -6.40 -18.29
N ILE A 307 6.52 -7.41 -17.59
CA ILE A 307 5.76 -8.04 -16.49
C ILE A 307 5.63 -7.06 -15.32
N ALA A 308 6.70 -6.35 -14.96
CA ALA A 308 6.65 -5.32 -13.94
C ALA A 308 5.70 -4.17 -14.32
N LEU A 309 5.67 -3.76 -15.59
CA LEU A 309 4.70 -2.81 -16.12
C LEU A 309 3.27 -3.29 -15.89
N VAL A 310 2.97 -4.55 -16.20
CA VAL A 310 1.65 -5.16 -15.92
C VAL A 310 1.36 -5.20 -14.42
N GLY A 311 2.34 -5.55 -13.58
CA GLY A 311 2.20 -5.52 -12.13
C GLY A 311 1.88 -4.13 -11.59
N MET A 312 2.57 -3.10 -12.09
CA MET A 312 2.33 -1.69 -11.76
C MET A 312 0.94 -1.24 -12.20
N LEU A 313 0.43 -1.69 -13.34
CA LEU A 313 -0.96 -1.41 -13.74
C LEU A 313 -1.97 -2.04 -12.77
N LEU A 314 -1.70 -3.27 -12.30
CA LEU A 314 -2.59 -4.01 -11.41
C LEU A 314 -2.61 -3.43 -9.99
N ILE A 315 -1.45 -3.10 -9.42
CA ILE A 315 -1.38 -2.40 -8.12
C ILE A 315 -2.04 -1.02 -8.21
N ASN A 316 -1.91 -0.33 -9.34
CA ASN A 316 -2.57 0.95 -9.55
C ASN A 316 -4.10 0.81 -9.58
N ALA A 317 -4.61 -0.23 -10.25
CA ALA A 317 -6.04 -0.57 -10.21
C ALA A 317 -6.52 -0.92 -8.79
N MET A 318 -5.71 -1.63 -8.00
CA MET A 318 -6.01 -1.89 -6.57
C MET A 318 -6.04 -0.61 -5.75
N SER A 319 -5.11 0.33 -5.96
CA SER A 319 -5.11 1.64 -5.30
C SER A 319 -6.38 2.42 -5.62
N MET A 320 -6.76 2.48 -6.90
CA MET A 320 -7.97 3.18 -7.36
C MET A 320 -9.25 2.60 -6.73
N TYR A 321 -9.31 1.27 -6.55
CA TYR A 321 -10.42 0.61 -5.87
C TYR A 321 -10.57 1.10 -4.41
N SER A 322 -9.49 1.08 -3.64
CA SER A 322 -9.50 1.61 -2.25
C SER A 322 -9.65 3.14 -2.17
N ALA A 323 -9.16 3.88 -3.17
CA ALA A 323 -9.42 5.31 -3.31
C ALA A 323 -10.92 5.59 -3.50
N GLY A 324 -11.63 4.72 -4.22
CA GLY A 324 -13.08 4.77 -4.37
C GLY A 324 -13.83 4.64 -3.05
N PHE A 325 -13.43 3.72 -2.16
CA PHE A 325 -14.00 3.62 -0.82
C PHE A 325 -13.67 4.83 0.06
N THR A 326 -12.46 5.37 -0.09
CA THR A 326 -12.04 6.58 0.62
C THR A 326 -12.94 7.76 0.20
N ALA A 327 -13.11 8.00 -1.11
CA ALA A 327 -13.98 9.06 -1.63
C ALA A 327 -15.44 8.91 -1.15
N GLN A 328 -16.00 7.70 -1.20
CA GLN A 328 -17.35 7.42 -0.68
C GLN A 328 -17.45 7.70 0.82
N THR A 329 -16.43 7.32 1.60
CA THR A 329 -16.36 7.59 3.03
C THR A 329 -16.26 9.09 3.33
N LEU A 330 -15.61 9.87 2.46
CA LEU A 330 -15.55 11.33 2.58
C LEU A 330 -16.86 12.02 2.13
N GLY A 331 -17.83 11.25 1.62
CA GLY A 331 -19.11 11.78 1.12
C GLY A 331 -19.03 12.33 -0.31
N ILE A 332 -17.93 12.10 -1.02
CA ILE A 332 -17.72 12.62 -2.37
C ILE A 332 -18.36 11.66 -3.36
N LYS A 333 -19.53 12.04 -3.87
CA LYS A 333 -20.28 11.28 -4.88
C LYS A 333 -19.79 11.64 -6.28
N VAL A 334 -18.76 10.95 -6.75
CA VAL A 334 -18.24 11.11 -8.12
C VAL A 334 -18.60 9.87 -8.92
N SER A 335 -19.11 10.05 -10.14
CA SER A 335 -19.28 8.93 -11.07
C SER A 335 -17.91 8.31 -11.37
N ARG A 336 -17.88 6.99 -11.58
CA ARG A 336 -16.63 6.26 -11.81
C ARG A 336 -15.77 6.86 -12.93
N HIS A 337 -16.39 7.26 -14.04
CA HIS A 337 -15.70 7.90 -15.17
C HIS A 337 -15.11 9.28 -14.83
N ARG A 338 -15.78 10.08 -13.98
CA ARG A 338 -15.25 11.38 -13.54
C ARG A 338 -14.11 11.21 -12.53
N ALA A 339 -14.22 10.26 -11.60
CA ALA A 339 -13.16 9.96 -10.65
C ALA A 339 -11.89 9.52 -11.38
N VAL A 340 -12.06 8.70 -12.42
CA VAL A 340 -10.97 8.29 -13.32
C VAL A 340 -10.38 9.49 -14.06
N ALA A 341 -11.21 10.34 -14.66
CA ALA A 341 -10.70 11.48 -15.43
C ALA A 341 -9.89 12.44 -14.55
N VAL A 342 -10.35 12.72 -13.32
CA VAL A 342 -9.60 13.51 -12.34
C VAL A 342 -8.28 12.84 -12.01
N ASN A 343 -8.30 11.53 -11.74
CA ASN A 343 -7.07 10.80 -11.43
C ASN A 343 -6.07 10.79 -12.58
N ALA A 344 -6.56 10.62 -13.82
CA ALA A 344 -5.75 10.65 -15.02
C ALA A 344 -5.07 12.02 -15.19
N VAL A 345 -5.82 13.11 -15.01
CA VAL A 345 -5.28 14.48 -15.08
C VAL A 345 -4.22 14.70 -14.00
N ILE A 346 -4.49 14.28 -12.76
CA ILE A 346 -3.53 14.42 -11.64
C ILE A 346 -2.25 13.61 -11.93
N SER A 347 -2.39 12.35 -12.34
CA SER A 347 -1.25 11.47 -12.65
C SER A 347 -0.43 11.97 -13.83
N LEU A 348 -1.09 12.53 -14.86
CA LEU A 348 -0.42 13.15 -16.01
C LEU A 348 0.31 14.43 -15.62
N ALA A 349 -0.33 15.30 -14.84
CA ALA A 349 0.26 16.57 -14.43
C ALA A 349 1.44 16.36 -13.47
N LEU A 350 1.23 15.64 -12.38
CA LEU A 350 2.27 15.35 -11.39
C LEU A 350 3.36 14.44 -11.98
N GLY A 351 2.98 13.44 -12.77
CA GLY A 351 3.95 12.56 -13.44
C GLY A 351 4.78 13.30 -14.48
N GLY A 352 4.16 14.20 -15.24
CA GLY A 352 4.86 15.09 -16.16
C GLY A 352 5.86 16.00 -15.45
N VAL A 353 5.49 16.59 -14.30
CA VAL A 353 6.43 17.35 -13.45
C VAL A 353 7.60 16.47 -12.99
N LEU A 354 7.32 15.26 -12.51
CA LEU A 354 8.37 14.35 -12.05
C LEU A 354 9.32 13.88 -13.16
N MET A 355 8.84 13.71 -14.39
CA MET A 355 9.65 13.20 -15.50
C MET A 355 10.34 14.31 -16.31
N LEU A 356 9.77 15.51 -16.37
CA LEU A 356 10.26 16.60 -17.23
C LEU A 356 10.91 17.75 -16.46
N VAL A 357 10.57 17.94 -15.18
CA VAL A 357 10.98 19.12 -14.40
C VAL A 357 11.83 18.72 -13.19
N ALA A 358 11.49 17.63 -12.50
CA ALA A 358 12.24 17.20 -11.32
C ALA A 358 13.67 16.80 -11.69
N THR A 359 14.64 17.27 -10.92
CA THR A 359 16.06 16.96 -11.09
C THR A 359 16.42 15.55 -10.63
N SER A 360 15.66 15.01 -9.67
CA SER A 360 15.77 13.64 -9.19
C SER A 360 14.40 13.06 -8.87
N PHE A 361 14.03 12.00 -9.60
CA PHE A 361 12.87 11.19 -9.26
C PHE A 361 13.06 10.55 -7.87
N MET A 362 14.23 10.00 -7.58
CA MET A 362 14.50 9.31 -6.33
C MET A 362 14.45 10.23 -5.11
N GLY A 363 15.00 11.45 -5.21
CA GLY A 363 14.88 12.45 -4.14
C GLY A 363 13.41 12.80 -3.86
N SER A 364 12.64 13.05 -4.93
CA SER A 364 11.20 13.32 -4.83
C SER A 364 10.43 12.14 -4.23
N PHE A 365 10.79 10.91 -4.60
CA PHE A 365 10.16 9.69 -4.13
C PHE A 365 10.49 9.41 -2.66
N ILE A 366 11.74 9.58 -2.24
CA ILE A 366 12.15 9.44 -0.83
C ILE A 366 11.44 10.50 0.03
N ALA A 367 11.40 11.76 -0.42
CA ALA A 367 10.70 12.82 0.29
C ALA A 367 9.19 12.52 0.43
N PHE A 368 8.57 12.00 -0.63
CA PHE A 368 7.19 11.52 -0.61
C PHE A 368 6.99 10.40 0.42
N LEU A 369 7.85 9.37 0.42
CA LEU A 369 7.79 8.27 1.39
C LEU A 369 7.96 8.76 2.84
N SER A 370 8.89 9.66 3.11
CA SER A 370 9.12 10.22 4.45
C SER A 370 7.88 10.94 4.98
N LEU A 371 7.23 11.76 4.16
CA LEU A 371 6.00 12.47 4.54
C LEU A 371 4.82 11.51 4.75
N LEU A 372 4.68 10.50 3.87
CA LEU A 372 3.68 9.45 4.03
C LEU A 372 3.87 8.65 5.32
N ALA A 373 5.12 8.29 5.63
CA ALA A 373 5.45 7.52 6.81
C ALA A 373 4.88 8.16 8.07
N VAL A 374 5.12 9.47 8.24
CA VAL A 374 4.58 10.26 9.36
C VAL A 374 3.05 10.31 9.30
N ALA A 375 2.49 10.64 8.16
CA ALA A 375 1.07 10.93 8.09
C ALA A 375 0.18 9.69 8.28
N PHE A 376 0.60 8.54 7.76
CA PHE A 376 -0.07 7.26 7.97
C PHE A 376 0.18 6.73 9.39
N SER A 377 1.39 6.92 9.93
CA SER A 377 1.71 6.56 11.31
C SER A 377 0.81 7.27 12.33
N ALA A 378 0.47 8.55 12.08
CA ALA A 378 -0.41 9.30 12.97
C ALA A 378 -1.79 8.63 13.05
N TRP A 379 -2.33 8.24 11.89
CA TRP A 379 -3.59 7.50 11.82
C TRP A 379 -3.49 6.11 12.45
N VAL A 380 -2.42 5.36 12.16
CA VAL A 380 -2.19 4.01 12.71
C VAL A 380 -2.13 4.03 14.23
N GLY A 381 -1.47 5.00 14.85
CA GLY A 381 -1.38 5.07 16.31
C GLY A 381 -2.75 5.32 16.96
N VAL A 382 -3.55 6.27 16.45
CA VAL A 382 -4.91 6.54 16.96
C VAL A 382 -5.83 5.35 16.73
N PHE A 383 -5.88 4.84 15.49
CA PHE A 383 -6.75 3.72 15.11
C PHE A 383 -6.37 2.44 15.85
N GLY A 384 -5.06 2.15 15.96
CA GLY A 384 -4.54 1.01 16.71
C GLY A 384 -4.87 1.08 18.20
N ALA A 385 -4.78 2.26 18.82
CA ALA A 385 -5.18 2.46 20.21
C ALA A 385 -6.70 2.29 20.44
N ASP A 386 -7.54 2.62 19.46
CA ASP A 386 -8.98 2.31 19.51
C ASP A 386 -9.24 0.81 19.38
N MET A 387 -8.54 0.11 18.47
CA MET A 387 -8.69 -1.32 18.23
C MET A 387 -8.40 -2.22 19.45
N LEU A 388 -7.61 -1.73 20.42
CA LEU A 388 -7.38 -2.45 21.69
C LEU A 388 -8.61 -2.48 22.59
N ARG A 389 -9.56 -1.57 22.39
CA ARG A 389 -10.81 -1.50 23.17
C ARG A 389 -12.03 -1.85 22.31
N ARG A 390 -12.00 -1.55 21.01
CA ARG A 390 -13.11 -1.74 20.08
C ARG A 390 -12.98 -3.07 19.34
N GLU A 391 -13.84 -4.00 19.71
CA GLU A 391 -13.95 -5.30 19.04
C GLU A 391 -15.15 -5.39 18.10
N GLU A 392 -16.13 -4.52 18.27
CA GLU A 392 -17.38 -4.49 17.51
C GLU A 392 -17.66 -3.10 16.92
N TYR A 393 -18.38 -3.09 15.80
CA TYR A 393 -18.75 -1.88 15.07
C TYR A 393 -20.25 -1.92 14.77
N ASP A 394 -20.94 -0.81 15.00
CA ASP A 394 -22.35 -0.62 14.66
C ASP A 394 -22.45 -0.26 13.17
N ALA A 395 -23.02 -1.18 12.40
CA ALA A 395 -23.16 -1.04 10.95
C ALA A 395 -24.02 0.17 10.55
N GLY A 396 -25.10 0.44 11.27
CA GLY A 396 -25.99 1.56 11.00
C GLY A 396 -25.31 2.88 11.31
N ALA A 397 -24.66 2.98 12.47
CA ALA A 397 -23.96 4.20 12.88
C ALA A 397 -22.77 4.55 11.98
N LEU A 398 -22.08 3.56 11.38
CA LEU A 398 -21.02 3.80 10.41
C LEU A 398 -21.53 4.54 9.16
N LEU A 399 -22.78 4.28 8.76
CA LEU A 399 -23.39 4.82 7.54
C LEU A 399 -24.25 6.06 7.80
N ASP A 400 -24.79 6.23 9.00
CA ASP A 400 -25.51 7.43 9.42
C ASP A 400 -24.53 8.62 9.52
N THR A 401 -24.65 9.56 8.58
CA THR A 401 -23.84 10.79 8.54
C THR A 401 -24.51 11.97 9.23
N THR A 402 -25.62 11.75 9.93
CA THR A 402 -26.37 12.78 10.63
C THR A 402 -26.04 12.80 12.12
N ARG A 403 -26.68 13.72 12.86
CA ARG A 403 -26.47 13.89 14.31
C ARG A 403 -26.94 12.70 15.14
N THR A 404 -27.73 11.79 14.57
CA THR A 404 -28.27 10.61 15.27
C THR A 404 -27.28 9.45 15.36
N SER A 405 -26.17 9.52 14.60
CA SER A 405 -25.16 8.47 14.61
C SER A 405 -24.51 8.31 15.97
N ALA A 406 -24.32 7.06 16.42
CA ALA A 406 -23.51 6.74 17.60
C ALA A 406 -22.04 7.21 17.47
N TYR A 407 -21.59 7.50 16.26
CA TYR A 407 -20.26 8.03 15.95
C TYR A 407 -20.29 9.52 15.58
N TRP A 408 -21.35 10.24 15.98
CA TRP A 408 -21.42 11.69 15.78
C TRP A 408 -20.55 12.46 16.79
N TYR A 409 -20.46 11.99 18.04
CA TYR A 409 -19.69 12.65 19.11
C TYR A 409 -20.01 14.15 19.24
N ARG A 410 -19.00 15.00 19.45
CA ARG A 410 -19.17 16.45 19.61
C ARG A 410 -19.13 17.13 18.24
N GLY A 411 -20.31 17.40 17.67
CA GLY A 411 -20.44 18.14 16.41
C GLY A 411 -19.93 17.39 15.18
N GLY A 412 -19.83 16.06 15.23
CA GLY A 412 -19.26 15.20 14.18
C GLY A 412 -17.81 14.78 14.45
N PHE A 413 -17.19 15.28 15.52
CA PHE A 413 -15.77 15.08 15.82
C PHE A 413 -15.59 14.36 17.15
N SER A 414 -14.67 13.38 17.18
CA SER A 414 -14.06 12.86 18.39
C SER A 414 -12.85 13.75 18.74
N PRO A 415 -12.95 14.68 19.73
CA PRO A 415 -11.88 15.63 19.99
C PRO A 415 -10.59 14.93 20.42
N ALA A 416 -10.70 13.83 21.17
CA ALA A 416 -9.56 13.01 21.57
C ALA A 416 -8.81 12.41 20.37
N ALA A 417 -9.53 11.82 19.41
CA ALA A 417 -8.92 11.24 18.22
C ALA A 417 -8.26 12.29 17.33
N VAL A 418 -8.96 13.40 17.08
CA VAL A 418 -8.46 14.48 16.22
C VAL A 418 -7.24 15.16 16.83
N ALA A 419 -7.27 15.46 18.14
CA ALA A 419 -6.13 16.05 18.83
C ALA A 419 -4.93 15.09 18.85
N ALA A 420 -5.14 13.82 19.18
CA ALA A 420 -4.07 12.81 19.18
C ALA A 420 -3.44 12.64 17.80
N TRP A 421 -4.26 12.62 16.74
CA TRP A 421 -3.77 12.54 15.36
C TRP A 421 -2.99 13.79 14.95
N ALA A 422 -3.52 15.00 15.21
CA ALA A 422 -2.88 16.25 14.82
C ALA A 422 -1.57 16.48 15.57
N LEU A 423 -1.53 16.19 16.87
CA LEU A 423 -0.32 16.29 17.68
C LEU A 423 0.70 15.21 17.31
N GLY A 424 0.25 13.98 17.01
CA GLY A 424 1.10 12.94 16.47
C GLY A 424 1.75 13.37 15.16
N LEU A 425 0.94 13.81 14.19
CA LEU A 425 1.40 14.31 12.89
C LEU A 425 2.43 15.45 13.07
N GLY A 426 2.10 16.43 13.91
CA GLY A 426 3.01 17.53 14.24
C GLY A 426 4.33 17.03 14.82
N SER A 427 4.29 16.11 15.78
CA SER A 427 5.48 15.54 16.40
C SER A 427 6.39 14.84 15.38
N GLY A 428 5.83 14.04 14.46
CA GLY A 428 6.60 13.38 13.42
C GLY A 428 7.32 14.34 12.49
N LEU A 429 6.63 15.42 12.09
CA LEU A 429 7.24 16.46 11.27
C LEU A 429 8.39 17.16 11.99
N LEU A 430 8.36 17.30 13.32
CA LEU A 430 9.49 17.87 14.05
C LEU A 430 10.79 17.07 13.89
N PHE A 431 10.68 15.74 13.75
CA PHE A 431 11.83 14.82 13.63
C PHE A 431 12.16 14.43 12.18
N SER A 432 11.41 14.92 11.19
CA SER A 432 11.54 14.49 9.81
C SER A 432 12.41 15.43 8.99
N THR A 433 13.15 14.86 8.04
CA THR A 433 13.90 15.59 7.02
C THR A 433 13.51 15.10 5.63
N SER A 434 13.42 16.04 4.71
CA SER A 434 13.26 15.86 3.27
C SER A 434 13.91 17.03 2.55
N ASP A 435 14.09 16.92 1.24
CA ASP A 435 14.71 17.95 0.40
C ASP A 435 13.99 19.32 0.48
N TRP A 436 12.72 19.34 0.90
CA TRP A 436 11.90 20.56 0.97
C TRP A 436 11.58 21.01 2.39
N PHE A 437 11.86 20.17 3.39
CA PHE A 437 11.44 20.41 4.76
C PHE A 437 12.37 19.70 5.74
N THR A 438 12.89 20.43 6.72
CA THR A 438 13.64 19.86 7.84
C THR A 438 13.03 20.35 9.14
N GLY A 439 12.55 19.41 9.95
CA GLY A 439 12.00 19.70 11.26
C GLY A 439 13.08 20.16 12.26
N PRO A 440 12.72 20.98 13.25
CA PRO A 440 13.68 21.54 14.22
C PRO A 440 14.34 20.48 15.11
N LEU A 441 13.77 19.28 15.21
CA LEU A 441 14.32 18.13 15.94
C LEU A 441 14.77 17.02 14.98
N ALA A 442 15.05 17.33 13.72
CA ALA A 442 15.56 16.32 12.78
C ALA A 442 17.02 15.92 13.07
N SER A 443 17.77 16.71 13.84
CA SER A 443 19.18 16.47 14.19
C SER A 443 19.45 16.66 15.69
N ASN A 444 20.64 16.26 16.14
CA ASN A 444 21.12 16.40 17.52
C ASN A 444 20.27 15.64 18.56
N ASN A 445 19.56 14.60 18.12
CA ASN A 445 18.84 13.69 19.00
C ASN A 445 18.66 12.32 18.31
N PRO A 446 18.55 11.22 19.09
CA PRO A 446 18.46 9.88 18.51
C PRO A 446 17.23 9.65 17.64
N VAL A 447 16.12 10.35 17.87
CA VAL A 447 14.88 10.13 17.09
C VAL A 447 15.04 10.71 15.68
N GLY A 448 15.57 11.92 15.56
CA GLY A 448 15.87 12.56 14.28
C GLY A 448 16.99 11.84 13.52
N GLU A 449 18.12 11.57 14.19
CA GLU A 449 19.30 10.98 13.55
C GLU A 449 19.07 9.56 12.99
N TYR A 450 18.15 8.80 13.58
CA TYR A 450 17.82 7.44 13.16
C TYR A 450 16.58 7.39 12.26
N GLY A 451 16.05 8.55 11.83
CA GLY A 451 14.85 8.62 10.98
C GLY A 451 13.60 8.05 11.64
N LEU A 452 13.50 8.10 12.98
CA LEU A 452 12.43 7.50 13.76
C LEU A 452 11.22 8.42 13.95
N GLY A 453 11.10 9.50 13.18
CA GLY A 453 9.96 10.42 13.25
C GLY A 453 8.61 9.74 13.05
N TRP A 454 8.53 8.72 12.19
CA TRP A 454 7.31 7.92 12.01
C TRP A 454 6.99 7.07 13.25
N VAL A 455 7.99 6.50 13.93
CA VAL A 455 7.80 5.75 15.20
C VAL A 455 7.33 6.68 16.31
N ALA A 456 7.98 7.84 16.46
CA ALA A 456 7.56 8.87 17.40
C ALA A 456 6.11 9.30 17.14
N THR A 457 5.73 9.40 15.86
CA THR A 457 4.36 9.71 15.45
C THR A 457 3.35 8.67 15.92
N VAL A 458 3.63 7.37 15.68
CA VAL A 458 2.77 6.27 16.17
C VAL A 458 2.67 6.34 17.68
N ALA A 459 3.80 6.48 18.39
CA ALA A 459 3.84 6.48 19.84
C ALA A 459 3.04 7.65 20.44
N VAL A 460 3.26 8.88 19.96
CA VAL A 460 2.56 10.08 20.44
C VAL A 460 1.07 9.98 20.16
N SER A 461 0.67 9.63 18.94
CA SER A 461 -0.77 9.57 18.60
C SER A 461 -1.48 8.43 19.33
N PHE A 462 -0.83 7.28 19.51
CA PHE A 462 -1.33 6.15 20.29
C PHE A 462 -1.51 6.52 21.76
N LEU A 463 -0.45 7.03 22.41
CA LEU A 463 -0.46 7.32 23.84
C LEU A 463 -1.46 8.45 24.17
N LEU A 464 -1.47 9.52 23.38
CA LEU A 464 -2.44 10.60 23.55
C LEU A 464 -3.88 10.09 23.42
N TYR A 465 -4.17 9.28 22.41
CA TYR A 465 -5.52 8.72 22.27
C TYR A 465 -5.88 7.72 23.39
N ALA A 466 -4.89 7.00 23.94
CA ALA A 466 -5.10 6.07 25.03
C ALA A 466 -5.50 6.76 26.35
N VAL A 467 -4.92 7.93 26.63
CA VAL A 467 -5.12 8.69 27.88
C VAL A 467 -6.23 9.74 27.80
N LEU A 468 -6.48 10.32 26.61
CA LEU A 468 -7.50 11.36 26.47
C LEU A 468 -8.91 10.82 26.74
N PRO A 469 -9.80 11.62 27.35
CA PRO A 469 -11.18 11.20 27.60
C PRO A 469 -11.88 10.82 26.30
N LYS A 470 -12.28 9.55 26.21
CA LYS A 470 -12.97 9.03 25.03
C LYS A 470 -14.46 9.35 25.13
N PRO A 471 -15.11 9.80 24.04
CA PRO A 471 -16.56 9.92 24.03
C PRO A 471 -17.19 8.56 24.36
N ALA A 472 -18.26 8.55 25.17
CA ALA A 472 -19.02 7.33 25.42
C ALA A 472 -19.56 6.80 24.08
N VAL A 473 -19.23 5.54 23.77
CA VAL A 473 -19.83 4.84 22.63
C VAL A 473 -21.22 4.43 23.07
N ALA A 474 -22.26 4.95 22.41
CA ALA A 474 -23.62 4.48 22.67
C ALA A 474 -23.65 2.96 22.40
N PRO A 475 -24.24 2.13 23.29
CA PRO A 475 -24.33 0.70 23.08
C PRO A 475 -24.99 0.40 21.73
N VAL A 476 -24.47 -0.59 21.01
CA VAL A 476 -25.09 -1.10 19.78
C VAL A 476 -26.51 -1.52 20.13
N ALA A 477 -27.52 -0.91 19.50
CA ALA A 477 -28.90 -1.35 19.70
C ALA A 477 -29.02 -2.79 19.19
N GLN A 478 -29.26 -3.74 20.10
CA GLN A 478 -29.51 -5.12 19.69
C GLN A 478 -30.78 -5.14 18.83
N PRO A 479 -30.78 -5.84 17.68
CA PRO A 479 -32.00 -6.02 16.91
C PRO A 479 -33.03 -6.70 17.81
N ALA A 480 -34.24 -6.12 17.88
CA ALA A 480 -35.30 -6.63 18.73
C ALA A 480 -35.55 -8.10 18.41
N LYS A 481 -35.31 -8.98 19.40
CA LYS A 481 -35.74 -10.37 19.31
C LYS A 481 -37.26 -10.39 19.33
N GLY A 482 -37.87 -10.67 18.19
CA GLY A 482 -39.26 -11.15 18.11
C GLY A 482 -40.24 -10.21 17.44
N SER A 483 -40.43 -10.42 16.14
CA SER A 483 -41.76 -10.38 15.53
C SER A 483 -41.90 -11.53 14.54
N ALA A 484 -41.61 -12.74 15.01
CA ALA A 484 -42.10 -13.95 14.37
C ALA A 484 -43.46 -14.27 14.98
N THR A 485 -44.50 -13.56 14.53
CA THR A 485 -45.88 -13.97 14.78
C THR A 485 -46.79 -13.47 13.66
N MET A 486 -47.42 -14.46 13.02
CA MET A 486 -48.67 -14.43 12.27
C MET A 486 -48.65 -13.86 10.84
N ALA A 487 -48.53 -14.78 9.89
CA ALA A 487 -49.53 -14.90 8.83
C ALA A 487 -49.78 -16.40 8.59
N VAL A 488 -51.02 -16.81 8.84
CA VAL A 488 -51.64 -18.05 8.38
C VAL A 488 -51.89 -17.94 6.88
#